data_AF-A0A1W5D531-F1
#
_entry.id   AF-A0A1W5D531-F1
#
_cell.length_a   1.000
_cell.length_b   1.000
_cell.length_c   1.000
_cell.angle_alpha   90.00
_cell.angle_beta   90.00
_cell.angle_gamma   90.00
#
_symmetry.space_group_name_H-M   'P 1'
#
loop_
_entity.id
_entity.type
_entity.pdbx_description
1 polymer ?
#
loop_
_entity_poly.entity_id
_entity_poly.type
_entity_poly.pdbx_seq_one_letter_code
_entity_poly.pdbx_strand_id
1 'polypeptide(L)'
;MELDYLKAHSGYHLWWIPLLGVLAWMTIRRASVEVSETAGTERYDNSHRNSKDGGKGTKKYNMAKGIKKLDQEDWLRVDERFSLEHKIRSELLTKQKNKVLQCLPGSEEACIEALQVVVKYLTEKFPDTFHQSLSGCDDHVHVVETGETLYIKPPFNHLQPLEIAARLSMEDLNILSKDWHSGEHYL
;
A
#
# COMPACT_ATOMS: atom_id res chain seq x y z
N MET A 1 -39.02 42.46 -53.45
CA MET A 1 -38.74 43.81 -53.99
C MET A 1 -38.18 44.59 -52.82
N GLU A 2 -36.87 44.81 -52.82
CA GLU A 2 -36.09 45.47 -51.79
C GLU A 2 -36.72 46.76 -51.26
N LEU A 3 -36.43 47.10 -50.00
CA LEU A 3 -35.74 48.36 -49.72
C LEU A 3 -35.09 48.33 -48.33
N ASP A 4 -33.75 48.45 -48.35
CA ASP A 4 -32.87 48.68 -47.22
C ASP A 4 -33.30 49.88 -46.39
N TYR A 5 -33.33 49.74 -45.06
CA TYR A 5 -33.25 50.87 -44.14
C TYR A 5 -32.39 50.51 -42.92
N LEU A 6 -31.19 51.09 -42.92
CA LEU A 6 -30.28 51.16 -41.78
C LEU A 6 -30.98 51.73 -40.53
N LYS A 7 -30.85 51.02 -39.41
CA LYS A 7 -30.94 51.65 -38.09
C LYS A 7 -29.93 51.04 -37.13
N ALA A 8 -28.78 51.71 -37.04
CA ALA A 8 -27.92 51.63 -35.89
C ALA A 8 -28.69 52.10 -34.64
N HIS A 9 -28.51 51.42 -33.50
CA HIS A 9 -28.35 52.06 -32.21
C HIS A 9 -27.85 51.06 -31.15
N SER A 10 -26.65 51.38 -30.67
CA SER A 10 -26.10 51.08 -29.35
C SER A 10 -27.14 51.10 -28.22
N GLY A 11 -27.04 50.15 -27.28
CA GLY A 11 -27.59 50.33 -25.94
C GLY A 11 -27.89 49.06 -25.15
N TYR A 12 -26.92 48.65 -24.33
CA TYR A 12 -27.04 48.02 -23.00
C TYR A 12 -28.07 46.89 -22.79
N HIS A 13 -27.56 45.68 -22.49
CA HIS A 13 -28.23 44.78 -21.56
C HIS A 13 -27.21 44.15 -20.61
N LEU A 14 -27.16 44.70 -19.40
CA LEU A 14 -26.37 44.26 -18.26
C LEU A 14 -27.22 43.28 -17.44
N TRP A 15 -27.15 41.97 -17.67
CA TRP A 15 -27.65 40.97 -16.70
C TRP A 15 -26.78 39.71 -16.71
N TRP A 16 -26.20 39.44 -15.53
CA TRP A 16 -25.76 38.14 -14.97
C TRP A 16 -24.28 37.71 -15.07
N ILE A 17 -23.51 38.09 -14.04
CA ILE A 17 -22.31 37.37 -13.53
C ILE A 17 -22.81 36.23 -12.62
N PRO A 18 -22.19 35.03 -12.63
CA PRO A 18 -21.20 34.67 -11.61
C PRO A 18 -19.94 34.04 -12.25
N LEU A 19 -18.77 34.62 -11.99
CA LEU A 19 -17.86 34.07 -10.97
C LEU A 19 -17.48 32.61 -11.28
N LEU A 20 -16.66 32.48 -12.31
CA LEU A 20 -15.78 31.34 -12.56
C LEU A 20 -15.09 30.96 -11.24
N GLY A 21 -15.51 29.82 -10.68
CA GLY A 21 -15.10 29.27 -9.40
C GLY A 21 -13.66 28.80 -9.40
N VAL A 22 -12.72 29.75 -9.40
CA VAL A 22 -11.28 29.48 -9.31
C VAL A 22 -10.70 29.88 -7.95
N LEU A 23 -11.44 30.61 -7.11
CA LEU A 23 -10.93 31.08 -5.82
C LEU A 23 -11.36 30.23 -4.60
N ALA A 24 -12.17 29.18 -4.78
CA ALA A 24 -12.54 28.25 -3.71
C ALA A 24 -11.60 27.03 -3.60
N TRP A 25 -10.63 26.88 -4.50
CA TRP A 25 -9.72 25.72 -4.52
C TRP A 25 -8.36 25.98 -3.85
N MET A 26 -8.11 27.20 -3.34
CA MET A 26 -6.79 27.58 -2.80
C MET A 26 -6.76 27.97 -1.31
N THR A 27 -7.83 27.80 -0.54
CA THR A 27 -7.87 28.29 0.86
C THR A 27 -8.26 27.26 1.93
N ILE A 28 -8.39 25.96 1.62
CA ILE A 28 -8.60 24.92 2.63
C ILE A 28 -7.65 23.73 2.41
N ARG A 29 -6.35 23.96 2.57
CA ARG A 29 -5.34 22.91 2.87
C ARG A 29 -4.34 23.36 3.93
N ARG A 30 -4.82 24.18 4.87
CA ARG A 30 -4.04 24.66 6.01
C ARG A 30 -4.93 24.76 7.24
N ALA A 31 -5.38 23.60 7.71
CA ALA A 31 -5.94 23.45 9.04
C ALA A 31 -5.63 22.03 9.53
N SER A 32 -4.72 21.98 10.51
CA SER A 32 -4.50 20.95 11.52
C SER A 32 -4.64 19.49 11.11
N VAL A 33 -3.49 18.86 10.87
CA VAL A 33 -3.22 17.56 11.51
C VAL A 33 -1.94 17.74 12.31
N GLU A 34 -2.09 18.15 13.57
CA GLU A 34 -1.12 17.82 14.59
C GLU A 34 -1.16 16.30 14.75
N VAL A 35 -0.23 15.61 14.10
CA VAL A 35 0.12 14.25 14.53
C VAL A 35 0.90 14.43 15.83
N SER A 36 0.15 14.35 16.93
CA SER A 36 0.71 14.15 18.25
C SER A 36 1.58 12.89 18.20
N GLU A 37 2.89 13.06 18.36
CA GLU A 37 3.79 11.98 18.78
C GLU A 37 3.40 11.58 20.21
N THR A 38 2.35 10.78 20.36
CA THR A 38 2.24 9.95 21.54
C THR A 38 3.18 8.77 21.34
N ALA A 39 4.34 8.88 21.99
CA ALA A 39 5.26 7.79 22.23
C ALA A 39 4.52 6.64 22.93
N GLY A 40 3.88 5.79 22.14
CA GLY A 40 3.34 4.51 22.55
C GLY A 40 4.50 3.56 22.80
N THR A 41 5.04 3.61 24.01
CA THR A 41 5.97 2.60 24.52
C THR A 41 5.16 1.35 24.84
N GLU A 42 4.71 0.62 23.82
CA GLU A 42 4.15 -0.71 24.02
C GLU A 42 5.23 -1.76 23.82
N ARG A 43 5.54 -2.42 24.92
CA ARG A 43 6.45 -3.56 25.05
C ARG A 43 6.06 -4.63 24.02
N TYR A 44 6.99 -4.96 23.13
CA TYR A 44 7.07 -6.32 22.61
C TYR A 44 7.48 -7.22 23.79
N ASP A 45 6.50 -7.90 24.40
CA ASP A 45 6.76 -8.88 25.45
C ASP A 45 7.41 -10.10 24.81
N ASN A 46 8.70 -10.29 25.09
CA ASN A 46 9.48 -11.44 24.67
C ASN A 46 9.77 -12.31 25.90
N SER A 47 8.72 -12.71 26.60
CA SER A 47 8.72 -13.90 27.44
C SER A 47 8.47 -15.06 26.48
N HIS A 48 9.51 -15.74 25.99
CA HIS A 48 9.91 -17.05 26.49
C HIS A 48 11.39 -17.31 26.08
N ARG A 49 12.34 -16.70 26.77
CA ARG A 49 13.72 -17.22 26.83
C ARG A 49 14.24 -17.11 28.27
N ASN A 50 14.13 -18.24 28.96
CA ASN A 50 14.71 -18.48 30.27
C ASN A 50 16.24 -18.40 30.16
N SER A 51 16.87 -17.47 30.89
CA SER A 51 18.22 -17.65 31.45
C SER A 51 18.50 -16.53 32.45
N LYS A 52 18.84 -16.95 33.67
CA LYS A 52 19.38 -16.14 34.75
C LYS A 52 20.66 -15.45 34.27
N ASP A 53 20.76 -14.14 34.45
CA ASP A 53 21.96 -13.50 34.98
C ASP A 53 21.75 -12.01 35.24
N GLY A 54 22.14 -11.58 36.43
CA GLY A 54 22.10 -10.19 36.87
C GLY A 54 23.29 -9.40 36.31
N GLY A 55 22.99 -8.26 35.67
CA GLY A 55 24.01 -7.30 35.25
C GLY A 55 23.38 -6.10 34.55
N LYS A 56 23.41 -4.93 35.20
CA LYS A 56 23.01 -3.64 34.62
C LYS A 56 23.92 -3.30 33.44
N GLY A 57 23.42 -3.45 32.21
CA GLY A 57 24.03 -2.94 30.99
C GLY A 57 23.00 -2.16 30.18
N THR A 58 23.27 -0.89 29.91
CA THR A 58 22.50 -0.07 28.96
C THR A 58 22.59 -0.73 27.58
N LYS A 59 21.50 -1.34 27.09
CA LYS A 59 21.47 -1.96 25.77
C LYS A 59 21.67 -0.90 24.69
N LYS A 60 22.85 -0.91 24.05
CA LYS A 60 23.06 -0.25 22.76
C LYS A 60 22.23 -0.98 21.71
N TYR A 61 21.29 -0.28 21.09
CA TYR A 61 20.55 -0.78 19.94
C TYR A 61 21.46 -0.71 18.71
N ASN A 62 22.04 -1.84 18.33
CA ASN A 62 22.81 -1.95 17.10
C ASN A 62 21.83 -2.09 15.92
N MET A 63 21.56 -0.98 15.24
CA MET A 63 20.81 -0.92 13.97
C MET A 63 21.67 -1.43 12.80
N ALA A 64 22.21 -2.63 12.90
CA ALA A 64 22.84 -3.31 11.77
C ALA A 64 21.86 -4.31 11.17
N LYS A 65 20.87 -3.82 10.40
CA LYS A 65 20.05 -4.68 9.53
C LYS A 65 20.83 -4.93 8.23
N GLY A 66 21.89 -5.73 8.32
CA GLY A 66 22.48 -6.32 7.13
C GLY A 66 21.51 -7.31 6.48
N ILE A 67 21.66 -7.55 5.16
CA ILE A 67 20.91 -8.59 4.46
C ILE A 67 21.27 -9.93 5.13
N LYS A 68 20.25 -10.63 5.62
CA LYS A 68 20.38 -11.98 6.18
C LYS A 68 19.67 -12.95 5.26
N LYS A 69 20.10 -14.21 5.29
CA LYS A 69 19.31 -15.28 4.68
C LYS A 69 17.94 -15.31 5.34
N LEU A 70 16.91 -15.51 4.52
CA LEU A 70 15.54 -15.61 4.97
C LEU A 70 15.37 -16.85 5.85
N ASP A 71 14.74 -16.67 7.02
CA ASP A 71 14.20 -17.78 7.78
C ASP A 71 12.85 -18.16 7.17
N GLN A 72 12.77 -19.36 6.59
CA GLN A 72 11.56 -19.80 5.92
C GLN A 72 10.42 -20.07 6.92
N GLU A 73 10.72 -20.43 8.16
CA GLU A 73 9.68 -20.73 9.14
C GLU A 73 9.06 -19.46 9.71
N ASP A 74 9.83 -18.37 9.81
CA ASP A 74 9.42 -17.07 10.35
C ASP A 74 9.59 -15.93 9.34
N TRP A 75 9.06 -16.13 8.12
CA TRP A 75 9.16 -15.15 7.04
C TRP A 75 8.09 -14.05 7.17
N LEU A 76 6.81 -14.42 7.05
CA LEU A 76 5.69 -13.49 7.16
C LEU A 76 4.91 -13.78 8.45
N ARG A 77 4.52 -12.72 9.14
CA ARG A 77 3.81 -12.78 10.41
C ARG A 77 2.37 -12.34 10.22
N VAL A 78 1.50 -12.99 10.98
CA VAL A 78 0.09 -12.67 11.12
C VAL A 78 -0.19 -12.78 12.61
N ASP A 79 -0.66 -11.69 13.20
CA ASP A 79 -1.00 -11.60 14.61
C ASP A 79 -2.30 -10.80 14.81
N GLU A 80 -2.68 -10.58 16.06
CA GLU A 80 -3.92 -9.90 16.42
C GLU A 80 -4.03 -8.46 15.86
N ARG A 81 -2.93 -7.86 15.42
CA ARG A 81 -2.90 -6.51 14.84
C ARG A 81 -3.13 -6.51 13.32
N PHE A 82 -3.17 -7.68 12.68
CA PHE A 82 -3.31 -7.82 11.23
C PHE A 82 -4.43 -6.94 10.66
N SER A 83 -5.66 -7.04 11.18
CA SER A 83 -6.81 -6.28 10.65
C SER A 83 -6.65 -4.76 10.79
N LEU A 84 -5.99 -4.30 11.86
CA LEU A 84 -5.71 -2.88 12.08
C LEU A 84 -4.66 -2.38 11.07
N GLU A 85 -3.55 -3.09 10.93
CA GLU A 85 -2.47 -2.74 10.01
C GLU A 85 -2.93 -2.81 8.55
N HIS A 86 -3.70 -3.85 8.21
CA HIS A 86 -4.30 -4.02 6.89
C HIS A 86 -5.20 -2.83 6.53
N LYS A 87 -6.00 -2.32 7.46
CA LYS A 87 -6.82 -1.11 7.25
C LYS A 87 -5.95 0.12 6.99
N ILE A 88 -4.92 0.34 7.81
CA ILE A 88 -4.00 1.48 7.65
C ILE A 88 -3.28 1.41 6.30
N ARG A 89 -2.78 0.23 5.94
CA ARG A 89 -2.10 -0.03 4.65
C ARG A 89 -3.05 0.20 3.48
N SER A 90 -4.27 -0.30 3.56
CA SER A 90 -5.31 -0.05 2.55
C SER A 90 -5.58 1.44 2.35
N GLU A 91 -5.63 2.21 3.44
CA GLU A 91 -5.79 3.66 3.36
C GLU A 91 -4.58 4.35 2.72
N LEU A 92 -3.35 3.92 3.04
CA LEU A 92 -2.13 4.46 2.43
C LEU A 92 -2.05 4.15 0.93
N LEU A 93 -2.32 2.90 0.54
CA LEU A 93 -2.37 2.48 -0.86
C LEU A 93 -3.44 3.23 -1.66
N THR A 94 -4.53 3.62 -1.01
CA THR A 94 -5.60 4.40 -1.67
C THR A 94 -5.26 5.89 -1.75
N LYS A 95 -4.80 6.50 -0.66
CA LYS A 95 -4.63 7.96 -0.55
C LYS A 95 -3.26 8.44 -1.04
N GLN A 96 -2.24 7.59 -0.97
CA GLN A 96 -0.83 7.93 -1.20
C GLN A 96 -0.10 6.89 -2.05
N LYS A 97 -0.81 6.17 -2.93
CA LYS A 97 -0.29 5.06 -3.76
C LYS A 97 1.13 5.30 -4.29
N ASN A 98 1.33 6.41 -5.00
CA ASN A 98 2.60 6.74 -5.66
C ASN A 98 3.79 6.98 -4.70
N LYS A 99 3.54 7.10 -3.39
CA LYS A 99 4.59 7.24 -2.37
C LYS A 99 4.94 5.93 -1.67
N VAL A 100 4.05 4.94 -1.75
CA VAL A 100 4.15 3.70 -0.95
C VAL A 100 4.18 2.44 -1.82
N LEU A 101 3.88 2.56 -3.11
CA LEU A 101 3.93 1.49 -4.09
C LEU A 101 4.63 1.99 -5.34
N GLN A 102 5.69 1.30 -5.73
CA GLN A 102 6.40 1.55 -6.98
C GLN A 102 6.70 0.20 -7.63
N CYS A 103 6.24 0.04 -8.87
CA CYS A 103 6.63 -1.05 -9.75
C CYS A 103 7.37 -0.42 -10.93
N LEU A 104 8.64 -0.78 -11.12
CA LEU A 104 9.43 -0.28 -12.25
C LEU A 104 9.03 -1.01 -13.54
N PRO A 105 9.09 -0.35 -14.71
CA PRO A 105 8.90 -1.04 -15.99
C PRO A 105 9.84 -2.25 -16.11
N GLY A 106 9.30 -3.41 -16.48
CA GLY A 106 10.05 -4.67 -16.56
C GLY A 106 10.06 -5.48 -15.27
N SER A 107 9.45 -4.98 -14.17
CA SER A 107 9.31 -5.72 -12.91
C SER A 107 8.02 -6.55 -12.82
N GLU A 108 7.19 -6.57 -13.86
CA GLU A 108 5.85 -7.15 -13.83
C GLU A 108 5.87 -8.64 -13.44
N GLU A 109 6.70 -9.43 -14.11
CA GLU A 109 6.85 -10.87 -13.82
C GLU A 109 7.39 -11.11 -12.41
N ALA A 110 8.36 -10.30 -11.96
CA ALA A 110 8.91 -10.40 -10.62
C ALA A 110 7.85 -10.07 -9.55
N CYS A 111 6.97 -9.10 -9.82
CA CYS A 111 5.84 -8.78 -8.95
C CYS A 111 4.82 -9.93 -8.89
N ILE A 112 4.56 -10.60 -10.02
CA ILE A 112 3.67 -11.77 -10.07
C ILE A 112 4.27 -12.93 -9.28
N GLU A 113 5.55 -13.22 -9.48
CA GLU A 113 6.27 -14.27 -8.75
C GLU A 113 6.24 -13.98 -7.24
N ALA A 114 6.57 -12.75 -6.83
CA ALA A 114 6.52 -12.35 -5.43
C ALA A 114 5.12 -12.54 -4.82
N LEU A 115 4.06 -12.18 -5.54
CA LEU A 115 2.69 -12.43 -5.11
C LEU A 115 2.42 -13.94 -4.92
N GLN A 116 2.84 -14.79 -5.86
CA GLN A 116 2.64 -16.23 -5.76
C GLN A 116 3.35 -16.82 -4.53
N VAL A 117 4.58 -16.39 -4.25
CA VAL A 117 5.35 -16.85 -3.10
C VAL A 117 4.69 -16.40 -1.79
N VAL A 118 4.23 -15.14 -1.70
CA VAL A 118 3.50 -14.59 -0.55
C VAL A 118 2.19 -15.36 -0.32
N VAL A 119 1.37 -15.53 -1.35
CA VAL A 119 0.10 -16.24 -1.25
C VAL A 119 0.31 -17.65 -0.76
N LYS A 120 1.24 -18.39 -1.38
CA LYS A 120 1.55 -19.76 -0.99
C LYS A 120 1.93 -19.84 0.49
N TYR A 121 2.81 -18.95 0.93
CA TYR A 121 3.26 -18.94 2.32
C TYR A 121 2.12 -18.69 3.30
N LEU A 122 1.31 -17.66 3.05
CA LEU A 122 0.24 -17.25 3.95
C LEU A 122 -0.88 -18.28 4.02
N THR A 123 -1.27 -18.88 2.90
CA THR A 123 -2.35 -19.88 2.86
C THR A 123 -1.93 -21.22 3.44
N GLU A 124 -0.63 -21.58 3.36
CA GLU A 124 -0.08 -22.78 4.01
C GLU A 124 0.09 -22.57 5.53
N LYS A 125 0.55 -21.39 5.98
CA LYS A 125 0.89 -21.14 7.38
C LYS A 125 -0.28 -20.63 8.22
N PHE A 126 -1.18 -19.85 7.63
CA PHE A 126 -2.31 -19.22 8.31
C PHE A 126 -3.64 -19.53 7.58
N PRO A 127 -3.99 -20.82 7.44
CA PRO A 127 -5.16 -21.23 6.68
C PRO A 127 -6.48 -20.72 7.28
N ASP A 128 -6.54 -20.39 8.58
CA ASP A 128 -7.76 -19.83 9.20
C ASP A 128 -7.99 -18.35 8.86
N THR A 129 -6.93 -17.65 8.42
CA THR A 129 -6.94 -16.22 8.06
C THR A 129 -7.05 -16.05 6.53
N PHE A 130 -6.35 -16.88 5.76
CA PHE A 130 -6.28 -16.77 4.29
C PHE A 130 -6.82 -18.02 3.59
N HIS A 131 -8.01 -17.90 3.01
CA HIS A 131 -8.63 -18.96 2.22
C HIS A 131 -8.32 -18.78 0.74
N GLN A 132 -7.54 -19.70 0.18
CA GLN A 132 -7.28 -19.74 -1.26
C GLN A 132 -8.38 -20.50 -2.00
N SER A 133 -8.90 -19.90 -3.06
CA SER A 133 -9.78 -20.55 -4.03
C SER A 133 -9.08 -20.64 -5.38
N LEU A 134 -9.01 -21.85 -5.94
CA LEU A 134 -8.40 -22.12 -7.24
C LEU A 134 -9.46 -22.65 -8.20
N SER A 135 -10.07 -21.74 -8.95
CA SER A 135 -11.15 -22.02 -9.93
C SER A 135 -10.72 -21.76 -11.38
N GLY A 136 -9.42 -21.55 -11.62
CA GLY A 136 -8.82 -21.33 -12.93
C GLY A 136 -8.84 -19.85 -13.33
N CYS A 137 -10.03 -19.31 -13.60
CA CYS A 137 -10.23 -17.93 -14.05
C CYS A 137 -10.50 -16.93 -12.92
N ASP A 138 -10.82 -17.43 -11.73
CA ASP A 138 -11.28 -16.66 -10.56
C ASP A 138 -10.42 -17.00 -9.34
N ASP A 139 -9.11 -17.24 -9.56
CA ASP A 139 -8.21 -17.57 -8.46
C ASP A 139 -8.06 -16.35 -7.55
N HIS A 140 -8.43 -16.53 -6.29
CA HIS A 140 -8.44 -15.46 -5.31
C HIS A 140 -8.05 -15.97 -3.92
N VAL A 141 -7.68 -15.02 -3.07
CA VAL A 141 -7.54 -15.23 -1.63
C VAL A 141 -8.63 -14.42 -0.94
N HIS A 142 -9.40 -15.08 -0.09
CA HIS A 142 -10.33 -14.45 0.82
C HIS A 142 -9.66 -14.28 2.20
N VAL A 143 -9.62 -13.04 2.68
CA VAL A 143 -9.07 -12.67 3.99
C VAL A 143 -10.20 -12.64 4.99
N VAL A 144 -10.23 -13.61 5.91
CA VAL A 144 -11.39 -13.87 6.78
C VAL A 144 -11.67 -12.69 7.72
N GLU A 145 -10.65 -12.12 8.35
CA GLU A 145 -10.83 -11.06 9.34
C GLU A 145 -11.27 -9.73 8.73
N THR A 146 -10.99 -9.48 7.45
CA THR A 146 -11.33 -8.22 6.77
C THR A 146 -12.50 -8.37 5.80
N GLY A 147 -12.82 -9.60 5.41
CA GLY A 147 -13.81 -9.91 4.37
C GLY A 147 -13.36 -9.56 2.95
N GLU A 148 -12.10 -9.14 2.76
CA GLU A 148 -11.58 -8.75 1.45
C GLU A 148 -11.30 -9.99 0.58
N THR A 149 -11.64 -9.91 -0.70
CA THR A 149 -11.28 -10.91 -1.70
C THR A 149 -10.32 -10.31 -2.71
N LEU A 150 -9.12 -10.87 -2.79
CA LEU A 150 -8.03 -10.39 -3.63
C LEU A 150 -7.73 -11.39 -4.74
N TYR A 151 -7.80 -10.93 -5.98
CA TYR A 151 -7.61 -11.74 -7.18
C TYR A 151 -6.12 -11.92 -7.46
N ILE A 152 -5.65 -13.16 -7.54
CA ILE A 152 -4.22 -13.50 -7.57
C ILE A 152 -3.74 -13.97 -8.95
N LYS A 153 -4.58 -13.88 -9.97
CA LYS A 153 -4.23 -14.18 -11.37
C LYS A 153 -4.67 -13.08 -12.33
N PRO A 154 -4.00 -12.96 -13.50
CA PRO A 154 -4.49 -12.14 -14.60
C PRO A 154 -5.87 -12.64 -15.11
N PRO A 155 -6.77 -11.72 -15.52
CA PRO A 155 -6.63 -10.27 -15.42
C PRO A 155 -6.78 -9.79 -13.97
N PHE A 156 -5.85 -8.96 -13.51
CA PHE A 156 -5.93 -8.39 -12.17
C PHE A 156 -7.01 -7.31 -12.13
N ASN A 157 -7.86 -7.33 -11.09
CA ASN A 157 -8.97 -6.39 -10.88
C ASN A 157 -8.46 -5.00 -10.43
N HIS A 158 -7.77 -4.29 -11.32
CA HIS A 158 -7.22 -2.93 -11.14
C HIS A 158 -6.11 -2.78 -10.07
N LEU A 159 -5.79 -3.84 -9.33
CA LEU A 159 -4.66 -3.88 -8.41
C LEU A 159 -3.44 -4.46 -9.08
N GLN A 160 -2.26 -3.92 -8.77
CA GLN A 160 -1.00 -4.50 -9.23
C GLN A 160 -0.63 -5.70 -8.34
N PRO A 161 0.07 -6.72 -8.86
CA PRO A 161 0.44 -7.90 -8.07
C PRO A 161 1.18 -7.57 -6.77
N LEU A 162 2.09 -6.59 -6.82
CA LEU A 162 2.82 -6.12 -5.65
C LEU A 162 1.90 -5.44 -4.62
N GLU A 163 0.86 -4.74 -5.07
CA GLU A 163 -0.13 -4.16 -4.16
C GLU A 163 -0.94 -5.25 -3.44
N ILE A 164 -1.34 -6.30 -4.18
CA ILE A 164 -2.04 -7.44 -3.59
C ILE A 164 -1.14 -8.12 -2.55
N ALA A 165 0.13 -8.37 -2.87
CA ALA A 165 1.09 -8.97 -1.96
C ALA A 165 1.29 -8.11 -0.70
N ALA A 166 1.38 -6.78 -0.86
CA ALA A 166 1.48 -5.84 0.25
C ALA A 166 0.22 -5.83 1.13
N ARG A 167 -0.98 -5.93 0.55
CA ARG A 167 -2.24 -6.00 1.32
C ARG A 167 -2.34 -7.28 2.15
N LEU A 168 -1.83 -8.40 1.62
CA LEU A 168 -1.83 -9.70 2.30
C LEU A 168 -0.79 -9.79 3.41
N SER A 169 0.31 -9.04 3.32
CA SER A 169 1.44 -9.13 4.26
C SER A 169 1.41 -8.02 5.32
N MET A 170 1.92 -8.30 6.52
CA MET A 170 2.15 -7.25 7.54
C MET A 170 3.46 -6.49 7.26
N GLU A 171 4.44 -7.19 6.69
CA GLU A 171 5.77 -6.69 6.35
C GLU A 171 5.77 -5.78 5.10
N ASP A 172 6.81 -4.95 4.99
CA ASP A 172 7.08 -4.19 3.78
C ASP A 172 7.86 -5.05 2.77
N LEU A 173 7.43 -5.02 1.51
CA LEU A 173 8.01 -5.84 0.44
C LEU A 173 8.87 -4.98 -0.49
N ASN A 174 10.06 -5.50 -0.81
CA ASN A 174 10.99 -4.92 -1.77
C ASN A 174 11.49 -6.04 -2.68
N ILE A 175 11.40 -5.83 -4.00
CA ILE A 175 11.87 -6.79 -4.99
C ILE A 175 13.12 -6.21 -5.63
N LEU A 176 14.22 -6.95 -5.57
CA LEU A 176 15.47 -6.53 -6.18
C LEU A 176 15.67 -7.27 -7.50
N SER A 177 15.76 -6.51 -8.58
CA SER A 177 16.11 -7.05 -9.90
C SER A 177 17.61 -7.10 -10.05
N LYS A 178 18.12 -8.23 -10.54
CA LYS A 178 19.55 -8.39 -10.84
C LYS A 178 19.79 -8.02 -12.30
N ASP A 179 20.71 -7.09 -12.54
CA ASP A 179 21.18 -6.85 -13.90
C ASP A 179 22.10 -8.01 -14.32
N TRP A 180 21.82 -8.56 -15.49
CA TRP A 180 22.51 -9.76 -15.97
C TRP A 180 23.91 -9.44 -16.54
N HIS A 181 24.19 -8.17 -16.86
CA HIS A 181 25.49 -7.73 -17.36
C HIS A 181 26.46 -7.37 -16.22
N SER A 182 26.04 -6.51 -15.29
CA SER A 182 26.86 -6.04 -14.17
C SER A 182 26.82 -7.01 -12.98
N GLY A 183 25.76 -7.80 -12.84
CA GLY A 183 25.51 -8.63 -11.68
C GLY A 183 25.04 -7.86 -10.44
N GLU A 184 24.85 -6.54 -10.56
CA GLU A 184 24.37 -5.68 -9.49
C GLU A 184 22.86 -5.83 -9.28
N HIS A 185 22.42 -5.55 -8.06
CA HIS A 185 21.01 -5.59 -7.68
C HIS A 185 20.46 -4.17 -7.56
N TYR A 186 19.30 -3.93 -8.16
CA TYR A 186 18.60 -2.65 -8.14
C TYR A 186 17.22 -2.82 -7.52
N LEU A 187 16.83 -1.82 -6.74
CA LEU A 187 15.49 -1.69 -6.18
C LEU A 187 14.60 -0.86 -7.12
#